data_AF-A0A9N7MRQ9-F1
#
_entry.id   AF-A0A9N7MRQ9-F1
#
_cell.length_a   1.000
_cell.length_b   1.000
_cell.length_c   1.000
_cell.angle_alpha   90.00
_cell.angle_beta   90.00
_cell.angle_gamma   90.00
#
_symmetry.space_group_name_H-M   'P 1'
#
loop_
_entity.id
_entity.type
_entity.pdbx_description
1 polymer ?
#
loop_
_entity_poly.entity_id
_entity_poly.type
_entity_poly.pdbx_seq_one_letter_code
_entity_poly.pdbx_strand_id
1 'polypeptide(L)'
;MILSNTLICKTHYEIIGVEEDASLEEIRKIYRTALLNSHPDKLQKSSELHERNNHFLEVQKAWEVLCNPESRALYDNELRKSRLDVMNADDVSLNDMVVEDFGGCFELLYNCRCGDFFSIDSSELEEMGYPFTNNGGGEISLLRANSSLPASVILPCGSCSLKIRLIIDDDVKLMTKLS
;
A
#
# COMPACT_ATOMS: atom_id res chain seq x y z
N MET A 1 -4.15 -3.94 4.93
CA MET A 1 -2.74 -4.21 4.58
C MET A 1 -2.06 -2.92 4.11
N ILE A 2 -0.76 -2.74 4.37
CA ILE A 2 0.03 -1.65 3.76
C ILE A 2 0.82 -2.27 2.61
N LEU A 3 0.33 -2.08 1.38
CA LEU A 3 0.88 -2.63 0.14
C LEU A 3 2.10 -1.79 -0.25
N SER A 4 3.28 -2.42 -0.36
CA SER A 4 4.52 -1.74 -0.79
C SER A 4 4.93 -2.23 -2.17
N ASN A 5 4.21 -1.79 -3.21
CA ASN A 5 4.75 -1.79 -4.55
C ASN A 5 4.14 -0.64 -5.35
N THR A 6 4.87 0.47 -5.45
CA THR A 6 4.62 1.57 -6.41
C THR A 6 3.22 2.18 -6.43
N LEU A 7 2.49 2.11 -5.32
CA LEU A 7 1.43 3.04 -4.94
C LEU A 7 1.69 3.39 -3.48
N ILE A 8 2.75 4.15 -3.24
CA ILE A 8 2.80 4.99 -2.04
C ILE A 8 1.50 5.81 -2.13
N CYS A 9 0.52 5.53 -1.26
CA CYS A 9 -0.53 6.50 -1.00
C CYS A 9 0.21 7.77 -0.64
N LYS A 10 0.29 8.70 -1.60
CA LYS A 10 0.98 9.97 -1.42
C LYS A 10 0.52 10.52 -0.07
N THR A 11 1.48 10.87 0.78
CA THR A 11 1.15 11.46 2.06
C THR A 11 0.27 12.70 1.84
N HIS A 12 -0.52 13.10 2.82
CA HIS A 12 -1.33 14.32 2.69
C HIS A 12 -0.45 15.54 2.37
N TYR A 13 0.80 15.54 2.84
CA TYR A 13 1.81 16.53 2.50
C TYR A 13 2.21 16.47 1.01
N GLU A 14 2.48 15.29 0.46
CA GLU A 14 2.78 15.11 -0.97
C GLU A 14 1.59 15.42 -1.89
N ILE A 15 0.36 15.12 -1.46
CA ILE A 15 -0.87 15.46 -2.21
C ILE A 15 -1.04 16.97 -2.30
N ILE A 16 -0.78 17.70 -1.21
CA ILE A 16 -0.83 19.17 -1.20
C ILE A 16 0.42 19.76 -1.88
N GLY A 17 1.54 19.04 -1.89
CA GLY A 17 2.82 19.51 -2.44
C GLY A 17 3.59 20.38 -1.44
N VAL A 18 3.56 20.04 -0.16
CA VAL A 18 4.29 20.69 0.94
C VAL A 18 5.22 19.70 1.63
N GLU A 19 6.20 20.24 2.36
CA GLU A 19 7.02 19.45 3.27
C GLU A 19 6.25 19.12 4.56
N GLU A 20 6.65 18.05 5.26
CA GLU A 20 6.00 17.57 6.50
C GLU A 20 6.10 18.58 7.66
N ASP A 21 7.11 19.46 7.62
CA ASP A 21 7.36 20.55 8.57
C ASP A 21 6.65 21.86 8.19
N ALA A 22 5.91 21.89 7.07
CA ALA A 22 5.23 23.09 6.60
C ALA A 22 4.24 23.65 7.64
N SER A 23 4.18 24.97 7.71
CA SER A 23 3.27 25.68 8.61
C SER A 23 1.82 25.57 8.12
N LEU A 24 0.86 25.67 9.05
CA LEU A 24 -0.57 25.67 8.71
C LEU A 24 -0.94 26.80 7.74
N GLU A 25 -0.23 27.93 7.79
CA GLU A 25 -0.43 29.05 6.88
C GLU A 25 -0.03 28.72 5.43
N GLU A 26 1.08 27.99 5.24
CA GLU A 26 1.54 27.53 3.92
C GLU A 26 0.56 26.52 3.33
N ILE A 27 0.14 25.53 4.12
CA ILE A 27 -0.85 24.53 3.72
C ILE A 27 -2.15 25.24 3.30
N ARG A 28 -2.59 26.26 4.06
CA ARG A 28 -3.80 27.03 3.75
C ARG A 28 -3.68 27.85 2.48
N LYS A 29 -2.50 28.43 2.22
CA LYS A 29 -2.22 29.20 1.02
C LYS A 29 -2.34 28.31 -0.22
N ILE A 30 -1.75 27.12 -0.17
CA ILE A 30 -1.79 26.17 -1.28
C ILE A 30 -3.20 25.63 -1.50
N TYR A 31 -3.93 25.30 -0.43
CA TYR A 31 -5.34 24.90 -0.53
C TYR A 31 -6.21 25.96 -1.22
N ARG A 32 -6.02 27.25 -0.88
CA ARG A 32 -6.73 28.36 -1.55
C ARG A 32 -6.37 28.45 -3.03
N THR A 33 -5.10 28.29 -3.38
CA THR A 33 -4.66 28.29 -4.78
C THR A 33 -5.25 27.10 -5.55
N ALA A 34 -5.32 25.91 -4.93
CA ALA A 34 -5.94 24.73 -5.51
C ALA A 34 -7.44 24.93 -5.78
N LEU A 35 -8.17 25.50 -4.82
CA LEU A 35 -9.58 25.88 -4.98
C LEU A 35 -9.80 26.86 -6.15
N LEU A 36 -8.99 27.91 -6.25
CA LEU A 36 -9.08 28.91 -7.32
C LEU A 36 -8.78 28.30 -8.70
N ASN A 37 -7.89 27.31 -8.75
CA ASN A 37 -7.60 26.58 -9.98
C ASN A 37 -8.69 25.57 -10.34
N SER A 38 -9.49 25.11 -9.37
CA SER A 38 -10.61 24.18 -9.58
C SER A 38 -11.94 24.86 -9.91
N HIS A 39 -11.99 26.19 -10.09
CA HIS A 39 -13.23 26.90 -10.40
C HIS A 39 -13.79 26.50 -11.78
N PRO A 40 -15.11 26.21 -11.90
CA PRO A 40 -15.74 25.72 -13.14
C PRO A 40 -15.55 26.64 -14.35
N ASP A 41 -15.35 27.94 -14.12
CA ASP A 41 -15.08 28.94 -15.16
C ASP A 41 -13.74 28.73 -15.88
N LYS A 42 -12.71 28.20 -15.20
CA LYS A 42 -11.43 27.82 -15.82
C LYS A 42 -11.44 26.42 -16.45
N LEU A 43 -12.38 25.59 -16.02
CA LEU A 43 -12.51 24.19 -16.41
C LEU A 43 -13.24 24.00 -17.75
N GLN A 44 -13.99 25.00 -18.22
CA GLN A 44 -14.75 24.92 -19.49
C GLN A 44 -13.90 24.76 -20.77
N LYS A 45 -12.56 24.77 -20.69
CA LYS A 45 -11.66 24.74 -21.86
C LYS A 45 -10.81 23.47 -22.02
N SER A 46 -10.87 22.50 -21.12
CA SER A 46 -9.92 21.37 -21.12
C SER A 46 -10.61 20.01 -21.03
N SER A 47 -10.16 19.04 -21.83
CA SER A 47 -10.52 17.61 -21.73
C SER A 47 -10.05 16.93 -20.43
N GLU A 48 -9.28 17.63 -19.59
CA GLU A 48 -8.68 17.15 -18.33
C GLU A 48 -9.61 17.33 -17.11
N LEU A 49 -10.92 17.59 -17.32
CA LEU A 49 -11.88 17.83 -16.24
C LEU A 49 -11.88 16.73 -15.16
N HIS A 50 -11.79 15.47 -15.60
CA HIS A 50 -11.91 14.32 -14.70
C HIS A 50 -10.69 14.17 -13.79
N GLU A 51 -9.49 14.38 -14.34
CA GLU A 51 -8.23 14.33 -13.58
C GLU A 51 -8.11 15.50 -12.60
N ARG A 52 -8.50 16.70 -13.01
CA ARG A 52 -8.51 17.89 -12.15
C ARG A 52 -9.49 17.76 -10.99
N ASN A 53 -10.66 17.14 -11.21
CA ASN A 53 -11.65 16.90 -10.17
C ASN A 53 -11.15 15.86 -9.15
N ASN A 54 -10.54 14.76 -9.60
CA ASN A 54 -9.94 13.76 -8.73
C ASN A 54 -8.82 14.35 -7.85
N HIS A 55 -7.91 15.12 -8.46
CA HIS A 55 -6.84 15.80 -7.71
C HIS A 55 -7.39 16.80 -6.70
N PHE A 56 -8.44 17.55 -7.03
CA PHE A 56 -9.07 18.48 -6.09
C PHE A 56 -9.66 17.74 -4.88
N LEU A 57 -10.34 16.61 -5.12
CA LEU A 57 -10.90 15.79 -4.05
C LEU A 57 -9.82 15.22 -3.12
N GLU A 58 -8.68 14.79 -3.66
CA GLU A 58 -7.52 14.35 -2.87
C GLU A 58 -6.94 15.47 -2.01
N VAL A 59 -6.76 16.67 -2.59
CA VAL A 59 -6.29 17.87 -1.87
C VAL A 59 -7.27 18.26 -0.76
N GLN A 60 -8.58 18.16 -1.00
CA GLN A 60 -9.58 18.44 0.01
C GLN A 60 -9.50 17.46 1.18
N LYS A 61 -9.40 16.14 0.92
CA LYS A 61 -9.22 15.13 1.97
C LYS A 61 -7.95 15.38 2.79
N ALA A 62 -6.85 15.72 2.12
CA ALA A 62 -5.59 16.05 2.77
C ALA A 62 -5.73 17.31 3.65
N TRP A 63 -6.43 18.34 3.18
CA TRP A 63 -6.70 19.55 3.93
C TRP A 63 -7.55 19.30 5.18
N GLU A 64 -8.58 18.45 5.10
CA GLU A 64 -9.45 18.11 6.25
C GLU A 64 -8.65 17.50 7.42
N VAL A 65 -7.62 16.72 7.12
CA VAL A 65 -6.72 16.14 8.12
C VAL A 65 -5.68 17.16 8.60
N LEU A 66 -5.04 17.91 7.70
CA LEU A 66 -3.92 18.79 8.03
C LEU A 66 -4.33 20.16 8.60
N CYS A 67 -5.59 20.58 8.42
CA CYS A 67 -6.08 21.89 8.88
C CYS A 67 -6.24 21.99 10.41
N ASN A 68 -6.47 20.89 11.12
CA ASN A 68 -6.58 20.89 12.58
C ASN A 68 -5.26 20.38 13.19
N PRO A 69 -4.61 21.12 14.11
CA PRO A 69 -3.40 20.65 14.78
C PRO A 69 -3.57 19.28 15.47
N GLU A 70 -4.75 18.98 16.01
CA GLU A 70 -5.02 17.68 16.65
C GLU A 70 -5.08 16.55 15.63
N SER A 71 -5.86 16.73 14.55
CA SER A 71 -5.94 15.75 13.45
C SER A 71 -4.59 15.56 12.75
N ARG A 72 -3.83 16.65 12.56
CA ARG A 72 -2.46 16.60 12.02
C ARG A 72 -1.54 15.80 12.92
N ALA A 73 -1.57 16.03 14.24
CA ALA A 73 -0.75 15.28 15.17
C ALA A 73 -1.10 13.78 15.20
N LEU A 74 -2.39 13.43 15.09
CA LEU A 74 -2.84 12.03 14.96
C LEU A 74 -2.32 11.41 13.66
N TYR A 75 -2.42 12.13 12.55
CA TYR A 75 -1.91 11.69 11.25
C TYR A 75 -0.38 11.52 11.26
N ASP A 76 0.35 12.48 11.82
CA ASP A 76 1.81 12.41 11.92
C ASP A 76 2.25 11.24 12.81
N ASN A 77 1.51 10.95 13.89
CA ASN A 77 1.75 9.79 14.72
C ASN A 77 1.46 8.47 13.98
N GLU A 78 0.38 8.41 13.20
CA GLU A 78 0.06 7.24 12.37
C GLU A 78 1.10 7.03 11.27
N LEU A 79 1.56 8.09 10.62
CA LEU A 79 2.62 8.06 9.62
C LEU A 79 3.95 7.62 10.23
N ARG A 80 4.26 8.08 11.45
CA ARG A 80 5.44 7.62 12.18
C ARG A 80 5.32 6.16 12.57
N LYS A 81 4.14 5.73 13.02
CA LYS A 81 3.88 4.33 13.38
C LYS A 81 4.00 3.42 12.16
N SER A 82 3.45 3.79 11.01
CA SER A 82 3.59 3.01 9.78
C SER A 82 5.04 2.92 9.32
N ARG A 83 5.82 4.02 9.42
CA ARG A 83 7.28 4.00 9.19
C ARG A 83 8.01 3.08 10.16
N LEU A 84 7.64 3.10 11.44
CA LEU A 84 8.23 2.22 12.46
C LEU A 84 7.86 0.76 12.24
N ASP A 85 6.62 0.48 11.84
CA ASP A 85 6.15 -0.88 11.51
C ASP A 85 6.98 -1.47 10.37
N VAL A 86 7.32 -0.65 9.38
CA VAL A 86 8.22 -1.02 8.27
C VAL A 86 9.64 -1.30 8.78
N MET A 87 10.15 -0.55 9.77
CA MET A 87 11.50 -0.78 10.32
C MET A 87 11.58 -1.96 11.31
N ASN A 88 10.48 -2.25 12.02
CA ASN A 88 10.44 -3.28 13.07
C ASN A 88 9.91 -4.63 12.57
N ALA A 89 9.42 -4.69 11.33
CA ALA A 89 8.94 -5.93 10.75
C ALA A 89 10.12 -6.87 10.46
N ASP A 90 10.00 -8.13 10.88
CA ASP A 90 10.92 -9.18 10.49
C ASP A 90 10.75 -9.47 8.99
N ASP A 91 11.86 -9.56 8.26
CA ASP A 91 11.85 -9.90 6.84
C ASP A 91 11.64 -11.41 6.67
N VAL A 92 10.65 -11.77 5.84
CA VAL A 92 10.28 -13.16 5.53
C VAL A 92 10.30 -13.32 4.02
N SER A 93 11.03 -14.30 3.51
CA SER A 93 11.03 -14.60 2.07
C SER A 93 9.78 -15.38 1.69
N LEU A 94 9.26 -15.16 0.48
CA LEU A 94 8.14 -15.94 -0.06
C LEU A 94 8.36 -17.46 0.00
N ASN A 95 9.60 -17.93 -0.18
CA ASN A 95 9.95 -19.36 -0.09
C ASN A 95 9.65 -19.99 1.27
N ASP A 96 9.61 -19.18 2.33
CA ASP A 96 9.35 -19.65 3.69
C ASP A 96 7.85 -19.71 4.03
N MET A 97 6.98 -19.26 3.11
CA MET A 97 5.54 -19.33 3.27
C MET A 97 4.98 -20.69 2.87
N VAL A 98 4.01 -21.17 3.64
CA VAL A 98 3.24 -22.36 3.35
C VAL A 98 2.11 -21.98 2.41
N VAL A 99 1.95 -22.69 1.29
CA VAL A 99 0.85 -22.42 0.35
C VAL A 99 -0.22 -23.50 0.46
N GLU A 100 -1.44 -23.05 0.75
CA GLU A 100 -2.66 -23.85 0.79
C GLU A 100 -3.50 -23.58 -0.46
N ASP A 101 -4.05 -24.63 -1.07
CA ASP A 101 -4.90 -24.55 -2.26
C ASP A 101 -6.37 -24.77 -1.90
N PHE A 102 -7.20 -23.75 -2.15
CA PHE A 102 -8.64 -23.80 -1.96
C PHE A 102 -9.40 -23.85 -3.29
N GLY A 103 -8.93 -24.65 -4.26
CA GLY A 103 -9.67 -24.91 -5.49
C GLY A 103 -9.69 -23.72 -6.45
N GLY A 104 -8.55 -23.04 -6.58
CA GLY A 104 -8.36 -21.89 -7.49
C GLY A 104 -8.02 -20.57 -6.81
N CYS A 105 -8.10 -20.50 -5.48
CA CYS A 105 -7.51 -19.43 -4.68
C CYS A 105 -6.39 -20.03 -3.82
N PHE A 106 -5.19 -19.46 -3.93
CA PHE A 106 -4.06 -19.88 -3.11
C PHE A 106 -3.91 -18.92 -1.94
N GLU A 107 -3.73 -19.48 -0.74
CA GLU A 107 -3.46 -18.71 0.46
C GLU A 107 -2.03 -19.01 0.91
N LEU A 108 -1.23 -17.95 1.06
CA LEU A 108 0.13 -18.06 1.59
C LEU A 108 0.09 -17.74 3.08
N LEU A 109 0.60 -18.66 3.91
CA LEU A 109 0.59 -18.56 5.36
C LEU A 109 2.01 -18.61 5.93
N TYR A 110 2.27 -17.76 6.92
CA TYR A 110 3.49 -17.79 7.72
C TYR A 110 3.16 -17.82 9.21
N ASN A 111 3.82 -18.71 9.97
CA ASN A 111 3.56 -18.86 11.40
C ASN A 111 4.05 -17.65 12.20
N CYS A 112 3.16 -17.05 12.97
CA CYS A 112 3.50 -16.04 13.94
C CYS A 112 3.94 -16.65 15.28
N ARG A 113 4.84 -15.98 16.00
CA ARG A 113 5.34 -16.41 17.32
C ARG A 113 4.24 -16.43 18.40
N CYS A 114 3.08 -15.80 18.16
CA CYS A 114 1.93 -15.85 19.07
C CYS A 114 1.08 -17.13 18.92
N GLY A 115 1.29 -17.92 17.87
CA GLY A 115 0.50 -19.12 17.57
C GLY A 115 -0.50 -18.96 16.41
N ASP A 116 -0.68 -17.74 15.90
CA ASP A 116 -1.51 -17.45 14.72
C ASP A 116 -0.67 -17.36 13.45
N PHE A 117 -1.28 -16.87 12.36
CA PHE A 117 -0.65 -16.81 11.05
C PHE A 117 -0.69 -15.39 10.49
N PHE A 118 0.30 -15.09 9.66
CA PHE A 118 0.23 -14.03 8.67
C PHE A 118 -0.27 -14.68 7.39
N SER A 119 -1.31 -14.13 6.77
CA SER A 119 -1.81 -14.63 5.48
C SER A 119 -1.90 -13.53 4.44
N ILE A 120 -1.73 -13.94 3.19
CA ILE A 120 -1.99 -13.14 1.99
C ILE A 120 -2.54 -14.07 0.92
N ASP A 121 -3.57 -13.62 0.22
CA ASP A 121 -4.21 -14.40 -0.83
C ASP A 121 -3.63 -14.11 -2.22
N SER A 122 -3.85 -15.03 -3.15
CA SER A 122 -3.37 -14.90 -4.52
C SER A 122 -4.01 -13.74 -5.27
N SER A 123 -5.23 -13.33 -4.91
CA SER A 123 -5.91 -12.19 -5.55
C SER A 123 -5.30 -10.86 -5.12
N GLU A 124 -4.94 -10.70 -3.84
CA GLU A 124 -4.20 -9.54 -3.34
C GLU A 124 -2.84 -9.41 -4.04
N LEU A 125 -2.13 -10.53 -4.25
CA LEU A 125 -0.86 -10.52 -4.98
C LEU A 125 -1.04 -10.23 -6.47
N GLU A 126 -2.11 -10.74 -7.10
CA GLU A 126 -2.49 -10.39 -8.47
C GLU A 126 -2.76 -8.88 -8.62
N GLU A 127 -3.50 -8.27 -7.68
CA GLU A 127 -3.73 -6.82 -7.63
C GLU A 127 -2.41 -6.04 -7.49
N MET A 128 -1.42 -6.60 -6.77
CA MET A 128 -0.08 -6.04 -6.66
C MET A 128 0.79 -6.23 -7.92
N GLY A 129 0.28 -6.91 -8.95
CA GLY A 129 1.00 -7.18 -10.20
C GLY A 129 1.87 -8.43 -10.16
N TYR A 130 1.55 -9.36 -9.25
CA TYR A 130 2.20 -10.66 -9.08
C TYR A 130 1.22 -11.80 -9.38
N PRO A 131 0.85 -12.01 -10.66
CA PRO A 131 -0.03 -13.11 -11.03
C PRO A 131 0.63 -14.46 -10.77
N PHE A 132 -0.19 -15.37 -10.25
CA PHE A 132 0.18 -16.75 -10.04
C PHE A 132 -0.29 -17.61 -11.20
N THR A 133 0.63 -18.39 -11.77
CA THR A 133 0.27 -19.45 -12.72
C THR A 133 0.42 -20.80 -12.05
N ASN A 134 -0.70 -21.53 -11.97
CA ASN A 134 -0.68 -22.95 -11.61
C ASN A 134 -0.25 -23.76 -12.84
N ASN A 135 0.95 -24.34 -12.80
CA ASN A 135 1.47 -25.15 -13.90
C ASN A 135 0.95 -26.60 -13.89
N GLY A 136 0.04 -26.93 -12.96
CA GLY A 136 -0.43 -28.29 -12.70
C GLY A 136 0.57 -29.07 -11.82
N GLY A 137 0.05 -29.93 -10.93
CA GLY A 137 0.87 -30.75 -10.04
C GLY A 137 1.35 -30.08 -8.74
N GLY A 138 0.73 -28.96 -8.36
CA GLY A 138 1.04 -28.25 -7.12
C GLY A 138 2.25 -27.31 -7.18
N GLU A 139 2.78 -27.04 -8.38
CA GLU A 139 3.83 -26.03 -8.58
C GLU A 139 3.21 -24.70 -9.01
N ILE A 140 3.49 -23.67 -8.21
CA ILE A 140 3.06 -22.29 -8.46
C ILE A 140 4.29 -21.48 -8.86
N SER A 141 4.19 -20.76 -9.97
CA SER A 141 5.23 -19.81 -10.41
C SER A 141 4.70 -18.39 -10.35
N LEU A 142 5.52 -17.50 -9.79
CA LEU A 142 5.28 -16.06 -9.78
C LEU A 142 5.91 -15.41 -11.00
N LEU A 143 5.09 -14.79 -11.85
CA LEU A 143 5.56 -14.07 -13.04
C LEU A 143 5.44 -12.57 -12.81
N ARG A 144 6.57 -11.86 -12.85
CA ARG A 144 6.58 -10.41 -12.65
C ARG A 144 6.29 -9.66 -13.94
N ALA A 145 5.34 -8.73 -13.90
CA ALA A 145 4.93 -7.99 -15.08
C ALA A 145 5.86 -6.85 -15.52
N ASN A 146 6.70 -6.24 -14.66
CA ASN A 146 7.73 -5.23 -15.03
C ASN A 146 8.74 -4.91 -13.88
N SER A 147 9.92 -4.39 -14.25
CA SER A 147 11.26 -4.46 -13.60
C SER A 147 11.63 -3.52 -12.41
N SER A 148 12.39 -4.05 -11.42
CA SER A 148 13.76 -3.61 -11.00
C SER A 148 14.09 -3.60 -9.48
N LEU A 149 13.17 -3.92 -8.56
CA LEU A 149 13.48 -4.04 -7.11
C LEU A 149 12.65 -5.16 -6.46
N PRO A 150 13.12 -5.91 -5.45
CA PRO A 150 12.25 -6.84 -4.73
C PRO A 150 11.04 -6.07 -4.17
N ALA A 151 9.83 -6.53 -4.47
CA ALA A 151 8.65 -5.94 -3.84
C ALA A 151 8.55 -6.44 -2.41
N SER A 152 7.94 -5.64 -1.55
CA SER A 152 7.65 -6.10 -0.20
C SER A 152 6.22 -5.78 0.19
N VAL A 153 5.65 -6.59 1.06
CA VAL A 153 4.32 -6.31 1.62
C VAL A 153 4.36 -6.50 3.12
N ILE A 154 3.74 -5.56 3.85
CA ILE A 154 3.64 -5.64 5.29
C ILE A 154 2.38 -6.43 5.64
N LEU A 155 2.58 -7.63 6.19
CA LEU A 155 1.50 -8.50 6.65
C LEU A 155 1.32 -8.33 8.16
N PRO A 156 0.14 -7.90 8.62
CA PRO A 156 -0.20 -7.91 10.04
C PRO A 156 -0.60 -9.32 10.49
N CYS A 157 -0.28 -9.68 11.72
CA CYS A 157 -0.81 -10.90 12.31
C CYS A 157 -2.29 -10.72 12.66
N GLY A 158 -3.11 -11.75 12.44
CA GLY A 158 -4.55 -11.69 12.75
C GLY A 158 -4.89 -11.54 14.24
N SER A 159 -3.97 -11.90 15.13
CA SER A 159 -4.25 -12.03 16.57
C SER A 159 -3.27 -11.28 17.48
N CYS A 160 -2.25 -10.64 16.94
CA CYS A 160 -1.32 -9.83 17.73
C CYS A 160 -0.88 -8.56 16.98
N SER A 161 -0.03 -7.75 17.60
CA SER A 161 0.49 -6.52 17.01
C SER A 161 1.75 -6.71 16.16
N LEU A 162 2.19 -7.96 15.95
CA LEU A 162 3.36 -8.25 15.11
C LEU A 162 3.02 -8.03 13.64
N LYS A 163 4.04 -7.60 12.91
CA LYS A 163 4.02 -7.36 11.47
C LYS A 163 5.28 -7.97 10.89
N ILE A 164 5.16 -8.59 9.73
CA ILE A 164 6.30 -9.07 8.95
C ILE A 164 6.35 -8.34 7.63
N ARG A 165 7.55 -8.22 7.07
CA ARG A 165 7.75 -7.76 5.72
C ARG A 165 8.01 -8.99 4.86
N LEU A 166 7.00 -9.36 4.08
CA LEU A 166 7.17 -10.38 3.07
C LEU A 166 7.97 -9.80 1.91
N ILE A 167 9.15 -10.36 1.65
CA ILE A 167 9.99 -10.04 0.50
C ILE A 167 9.58 -10.95 -0.66
N ILE A 168 9.18 -10.32 -1.75
CA ILE A 168 8.79 -10.95 -3.00
C ILE A 168 9.98 -10.85 -3.96
N ASP A 169 10.82 -11.88 -3.94
CA ASP A 169 11.94 -12.03 -4.86
C ASP A 169 11.46 -12.48 -6.25
N ASP A 170 12.24 -12.15 -7.27
CA ASP A 170 12.01 -12.59 -8.65
C ASP A 170 12.26 -14.11 -8.77
N ASP A 171 11.42 -14.81 -9.55
CA ASP A 171 11.54 -16.25 -9.87
C ASP A 171 11.35 -17.23 -8.69
N VAL A 172 10.34 -16.98 -7.84
CA VAL A 172 9.97 -17.91 -6.76
C VAL A 172 9.07 -19.03 -7.27
N LYS A 173 9.49 -20.28 -7.00
CA LYS A 173 8.70 -21.50 -7.20
C LYS A 173 8.19 -22.00 -5.86
N LEU A 174 6.88 -21.97 -5.68
CA LEU A 174 6.24 -22.49 -4.46
C LEU A 174 5.65 -23.86 -4.75
N MET A 175 5.79 -24.77 -3.78
CA MET A 175 5.13 -26.07 -3.80
C MET A 175 3.92 -26.03 -2.88
N THR A 176 2.74 -26.31 -3.41
CA THR A 176 1.54 -26.51 -2.59
C THR A 176 1.64 -27.84 -1.86
N LYS A 177 1.19 -27.86 -0.61
CA LYS A 177 0.94 -29.14 0.05
C LYS A 177 -0.36 -29.72 -0.53
N LEU A 178 -0.22 -30.70 -1.42
CA LEU A 178 -1.31 -31.58 -1.80
C LEU A 178 -1.77 -32.32 -0.54
N SER A 179 -2.95 -31.95 -0.04
CA SER A 179 -3.68 -32.68 1.02
C SER A 179 -4.53 -33.80 0.43
#